data_AF-Q2P9S1-F1
#
_entry.id   AF-Q2P9S1-F1
#
_cell.length_a   1.000
_cell.length_b   1.000
_cell.length_c   1.000
_cell.angle_alpha   90.00
_cell.angle_beta   90.00
_cell.angle_gamma   90.00
#
_symmetry.space_group_name_H-M   'P 1'
#
loop_
_entity.id
_entity.type
_entity.pdbx_description
1 polymer ?
#
loop_
_entity_poly.entity_id
_entity_poly.type
_entity_poly.pdbx_seq_one_letter_code
_entity_poly.pdbx_strand_id
1 'polypeptide(L)'
;FAYGQTGAGKSYTMMGKQEKDQQGIIPQLCEDLFSRINDTTNDNMSYSVEVSYMEIYCERVRDLLNPKNKGNLRVREHPLLGPYVEDLSKLAVTSYNDIQDLMDSGNKARTVAATNMNETSSRSHAVFNIIFTQKRHDAETNITTEKVSKISLVDLAGSE
;
A
#
# COMPACT_ATOMS: atom_id res chain seq x y z
N PHE A 1 -10.22 -6.78 0.94
CA PHE A 1 -9.27 -7.73 1.58
C PHE A 1 -9.38 -9.08 0.89
N ALA A 2 -8.31 -9.86 0.84
CA ALA A 2 -8.33 -11.25 0.37
C ALA A 2 -8.19 -12.21 1.55
N TYR A 3 -9.02 -13.25 1.58
CA TYR A 3 -9.15 -14.21 2.69
C TYR A 3 -9.31 -15.64 2.15
N GLY A 4 -8.89 -16.63 2.94
CA GLY A 4 -8.95 -18.05 2.60
C GLY A 4 -7.75 -18.83 3.11
N GLN A 5 -7.77 -20.15 2.95
CA GLN A 5 -6.68 -21.04 3.34
C GLN A 5 -5.37 -20.68 2.61
N THR A 6 -4.22 -21.01 3.20
CA THR A 6 -2.94 -21.00 2.47
C THR A 6 -3.03 -21.83 1.19
N GLY A 7 -2.52 -21.27 0.08
CA GLY A 7 -2.65 -21.89 -1.24
C GLY A 7 -3.94 -21.58 -2.00
N ALA A 8 -4.96 -20.96 -1.36
CA ALA A 8 -6.24 -20.62 -2.03
C ALA A 8 -6.14 -19.45 -3.04
N GLY A 9 -4.95 -18.89 -3.25
CA GLY A 9 -4.71 -17.84 -4.26
C GLY A 9 -4.80 -16.39 -3.76
N LYS A 10 -4.90 -16.13 -2.45
CA LYS A 10 -5.00 -14.75 -1.88
C LYS A 10 -3.95 -13.77 -2.42
N SER A 11 -2.67 -14.12 -2.29
CA SER A 11 -1.57 -13.28 -2.77
C SER A 11 -1.52 -13.20 -4.30
N TYR A 12 -1.95 -14.24 -5.00
CA TYR A 12 -2.08 -14.21 -6.46
C TYR A 12 -3.20 -13.25 -6.90
N THR A 13 -4.32 -13.22 -6.21
CA THR A 13 -5.41 -12.26 -6.48
C THR A 13 -4.98 -10.83 -6.15
N MET A 14 -4.31 -10.60 -5.01
CA MET A 14 -3.94 -9.26 -4.58
C MET A 14 -2.75 -8.69 -5.36
N MET A 15 -1.67 -9.46 -5.51
CA MET A 15 -0.42 -9.02 -6.13
C MET A 15 -0.20 -9.63 -7.52
N GLY A 16 -0.54 -10.90 -7.70
CA GLY A 16 -0.35 -11.61 -8.96
C GLY A 16 1.12 -11.91 -9.26
N LYS A 17 1.43 -12.02 -10.55
CA LYS A 17 2.79 -12.16 -11.08
C LYS A 17 3.13 -10.99 -12.00
N GLN A 18 4.42 -10.79 -12.23
CA GLN A 18 4.93 -9.78 -13.17
C GLN A 18 4.74 -10.19 -14.65
N GLU A 19 4.32 -11.43 -14.92
CA GLU A 19 3.96 -11.87 -16.27
C GLU A 19 2.76 -11.08 -16.81
N LYS A 20 2.77 -10.81 -18.12
CA LYS A 20 1.66 -10.12 -18.80
C LYS A 20 0.35 -10.88 -18.55
N ASP A 21 -0.71 -10.12 -18.25
CA ASP A 21 -2.06 -10.61 -17.94
C ASP A 21 -2.18 -11.46 -16.65
N GLN A 22 -1.18 -11.44 -15.76
CA GLN A 22 -1.22 -12.13 -14.46
C GLN A 22 -1.04 -11.20 -13.27
N GLN A 23 -1.05 -9.89 -13.49
CA GLN A 23 -1.01 -8.90 -12.43
C GLN A 23 -2.27 -8.96 -11.55
N GLY A 24 -2.12 -8.79 -10.24
CA GLY A 24 -3.23 -8.80 -9.30
C GLY A 24 -3.96 -7.45 -9.21
N ILE A 25 -4.89 -7.36 -8.25
CA ILE A 25 -5.69 -6.16 -7.99
C ILE A 25 -4.82 -4.93 -7.67
N ILE A 26 -3.76 -5.08 -6.88
CA ILE A 26 -2.92 -3.96 -6.43
C ILE A 26 -2.20 -3.29 -7.61
N PRO A 27 -1.36 -3.99 -8.41
CA PRO A 27 -0.68 -3.37 -9.54
C PRO A 27 -1.65 -2.80 -10.59
N GLN A 28 -2.76 -3.50 -10.90
CA GLN A 28 -3.77 -2.99 -11.83
C GLN A 28 -4.44 -1.71 -11.32
N LEU A 29 -4.75 -1.62 -10.02
CA LEU A 29 -5.31 -0.41 -9.41
C LEU A 29 -4.31 0.74 -9.46
N CYS A 30 -3.03 0.47 -9.18
CA CYS A 30 -1.97 1.48 -9.24
C CYS A 30 -1.77 2.01 -10.67
N GLU A 31 -1.80 1.13 -11.68
CA GLU A 31 -1.71 1.51 -13.10
C GLU A 31 -2.90 2.38 -13.51
N ASP A 32 -4.13 1.96 -13.22
CA ASP A 32 -5.35 2.72 -13.52
C ASP A 32 -5.38 4.07 -12.78
N LEU A 33 -4.95 4.12 -11.52
CA LEU A 33 -4.84 5.36 -10.73
C LEU A 33 -3.93 6.37 -11.43
N PHE A 34 -2.72 5.96 -11.80
CA PHE A 34 -1.76 6.86 -12.44
C PHE A 34 -2.15 7.19 -13.88
N SER A 35 -2.78 6.28 -14.63
CA SER A 35 -3.35 6.60 -15.95
C SER A 35 -4.36 7.75 -15.84
N ARG A 36 -5.31 7.67 -14.90
CA ARG A 36 -6.32 8.72 -14.70
C ARG A 36 -5.75 10.05 -14.22
N ILE A 37 -4.72 10.00 -13.37
CA ILE A 37 -3.99 11.20 -12.94
C ILE A 37 -3.36 11.87 -14.17
N ASN A 38 -2.67 11.11 -15.01
CA ASN A 38 -1.98 11.61 -16.20
C ASN A 38 -2.95 12.09 -17.30
N ASP A 39 -4.12 11.47 -17.42
CA ASP A 39 -5.16 11.86 -18.37
C ASP A 39 -5.94 13.12 -17.92
N THR A 40 -5.69 13.62 -16.71
CA THR A 40 -6.34 14.84 -16.23
C THR A 40 -5.79 16.07 -16.96
N THR A 41 -6.65 16.76 -17.70
CA THR A 41 -6.32 17.99 -18.45
C THR A 41 -6.73 19.29 -17.72
N ASN A 42 -7.26 19.18 -16.50
CA ASN A 42 -7.73 20.33 -15.75
C ASN A 42 -6.61 20.93 -14.89
N ASP A 43 -6.10 22.09 -15.28
CA ASP A 43 -5.03 22.82 -14.58
C ASP A 43 -5.37 23.20 -13.13
N ASN A 44 -6.67 23.20 -12.78
CA ASN A 44 -7.13 23.47 -11.42
C ASN A 44 -7.09 22.23 -10.51
N MET A 45 -6.69 21.07 -11.03
CA MET A 45 -6.59 19.82 -10.27
C MET A 45 -5.14 19.43 -10.10
N SER A 46 -4.74 19.13 -8.86
CA SER A 46 -3.46 18.49 -8.56
C SER A 46 -3.66 17.29 -7.65
N TYR A 47 -2.72 16.35 -7.71
CA TYR A 47 -2.82 15.07 -7.04
C TYR A 47 -1.56 14.77 -6.25
N SER A 48 -1.72 14.10 -5.13
CA SER A 48 -0.63 13.54 -4.34
C SER A 48 -0.98 12.11 -3.95
N VAL A 49 -0.02 11.22 -4.15
CA VAL A 49 -0.15 9.80 -3.82
C VAL A 49 0.96 9.46 -2.83
N GLU A 50 0.59 8.96 -1.66
CA GLU A 50 1.51 8.45 -0.66
C GLU A 50 1.22 6.97 -0.41
N VAL A 51 2.27 6.18 -0.23
CA VAL A 51 2.16 4.73 -0.06
C VAL A 51 2.82 4.31 1.24
N SER A 52 2.20 3.37 1.93
CA SER A 52 2.82 2.62 3.02
C SER A 52 2.58 1.13 2.80
N TYR A 53 3.58 0.30 3.10
CA TYR A 53 3.45 -1.14 3.00
C TYR A 53 4.01 -1.79 4.26
N MET A 54 3.17 -2.56 4.93
CA MET A 54 3.52 -3.19 6.21
C MET A 54 3.06 -4.63 6.29
N GLU A 55 3.72 -5.36 7.18
CA GLU A 55 3.38 -6.72 7.56
C GLU A 55 2.99 -6.75 9.04
N ILE A 56 1.93 -7.48 9.37
CA ILE A 56 1.49 -7.74 10.74
C ILE A 56 1.66 -9.23 11.01
N TYR A 57 2.50 -9.56 11.98
CA TYR A 57 2.78 -10.95 12.40
C TYR A 57 2.84 -11.03 13.91
N CYS A 58 2.00 -11.87 14.52
CA CYS A 58 1.91 -12.04 15.99
C CYS A 58 1.84 -10.71 16.75
N GLU A 59 0.90 -9.82 16.37
CA GLU A 59 0.72 -8.47 16.95
C GLU A 59 1.92 -7.52 16.76
N ARG A 60 2.90 -7.90 15.94
CA ARG A 60 4.06 -7.06 15.62
C ARG A 60 3.89 -6.48 14.23
N VAL A 61 4.07 -5.17 14.12
CA VAL A 61 4.01 -4.45 12.85
C VAL A 61 5.43 -4.21 12.36
N ARG A 62 5.66 -4.54 11.09
CA ARG A 62 6.94 -4.34 10.41
C ARG A 62 6.72 -3.50 9.16
N ASP A 63 7.58 -2.50 8.99
CA ASP A 63 7.65 -1.72 7.76
C ASP A 63 8.34 -2.52 6.66
N LEU A 64 7.67 -2.72 5.53
CA LEU A 64 8.22 -3.44 4.37
C LEU A 64 8.99 -2.50 3.41
N LEU A 65 8.80 -1.18 3.51
CA LEU A 65 9.48 -0.19 2.66
C LEU A 65 10.74 0.39 3.33
N ASN A 66 10.90 0.21 4.64
CA ASN A 66 12.07 0.65 5.37
C ASN A 66 12.93 -0.51 5.90
N PRO A 67 13.89 -1.03 5.11
CA PRO A 67 14.74 -2.15 5.52
C PRO A 67 15.68 -1.83 6.70
N LYS A 68 15.91 -0.54 6.98
CA LYS A 68 16.71 -0.10 8.14
C LYS A 68 15.91 -0.22 9.44
N ASN A 69 14.60 -0.05 9.36
CA ASN A 69 13.72 -0.19 10.52
C ASN A 69 13.31 -1.65 10.70
N LYS A 70 14.19 -2.43 11.32
CA LYS A 70 13.90 -3.83 11.73
C LYS A 70 13.10 -3.90 13.04
N GLY A 71 12.69 -2.75 13.58
CA GLY A 71 11.96 -2.66 14.84
C GLY A 71 10.51 -3.13 14.70
N ASN A 72 9.91 -3.47 15.84
CA ASN A 72 8.46 -3.64 15.94
C ASN A 72 7.82 -2.25 16.06
N LEU A 73 7.06 -1.84 15.04
CA LEU A 73 6.29 -0.61 15.07
C LEU A 73 5.08 -0.77 16.00
N ARG A 74 4.70 0.33 16.66
CA ARG A 74 3.57 0.34 17.59
C ARG A 74 2.33 0.88 16.90
N VAL A 75 1.22 0.16 17.03
CA VAL A 75 -0.10 0.69 16.71
C VAL A 75 -0.52 1.63 17.85
N ARG A 76 -0.95 2.83 17.49
CA ARG A 76 -1.44 3.87 18.40
C ARG A 76 -2.79 4.38 17.92
N GLU A 77 -3.50 5.06 18.80
CA GLU A 77 -4.79 5.68 18.49
C GLU A 77 -4.69 7.19 18.65
N HIS A 78 -4.98 7.93 17.57
CA HIS A 78 -5.08 9.38 17.62
C HIS A 78 -6.51 9.78 18.02
N PRO A 79 -6.70 10.68 19.00
CA PRO A 79 -8.02 11.01 19.55
C PRO A 79 -9.09 11.44 18.53
N LEU A 80 -8.66 11.99 17.38
CA LEU A 80 -9.54 12.46 16.31
C LEU A 80 -9.39 11.72 14.98
N LEU A 81 -8.23 11.09 14.74
CA LEU A 81 -7.89 10.52 13.43
C LEU A 81 -7.95 8.99 13.44
N GLY A 82 -8.18 8.39 14.62
CA GLY A 82 -8.27 6.95 14.80
C GLY A 82 -6.90 6.26 14.78
N PRO A 83 -6.88 4.94 14.49
CA PRO A 83 -5.67 4.13 14.62
C PRO A 83 -4.64 4.44 13.54
N TYR A 84 -3.37 4.49 13.96
CA TYR A 84 -2.21 4.67 13.09
C TYR A 84 -1.02 3.84 13.58
N VAL A 85 -0.06 3.60 12.71
CA VAL A 85 1.21 2.95 13.06
C VAL A 85 2.26 4.04 13.22
N GLU A 86 2.84 4.12 14.43
CA GLU A 86 3.93 5.03 14.73
C GLU A 86 5.17 4.66 13.92
N ASP A 87 5.86 5.66 13.37
CA ASP A 87 7.08 5.54 12.56
C ASP A 87 6.97 4.67 11.28
N LEU A 88 5.76 4.36 10.84
CA LEU A 88 5.54 3.71 9.55
C LEU A 88 5.90 4.66 8.41
N SER A 89 6.75 4.20 7.49
CA SER A 89 7.11 4.98 6.32
C SER A 89 5.90 5.28 5.43
N LYS A 90 5.81 6.53 5.01
CA LYS A 90 4.88 7.03 4.00
C LYS A 90 5.71 7.67 2.91
N LEU A 91 5.74 7.04 1.75
CA LEU A 91 6.57 7.46 0.64
C LEU A 91 5.68 8.10 -0.43
N ALA A 92 5.98 9.34 -0.77
CA ALA A 92 5.33 10.03 -1.88
C ALA A 92 5.82 9.41 -3.21
N VAL A 93 4.89 9.14 -4.11
CA VAL A 93 5.14 8.57 -5.43
C VAL A 93 4.51 9.46 -6.50
N THR A 94 5.20 9.61 -7.62
CA THR A 94 4.80 10.53 -8.70
C THR A 94 4.49 9.82 -10.02
N SER A 95 4.85 8.54 -10.12
CA SER A 95 4.59 7.73 -11.31
C SER A 95 4.20 6.29 -10.94
N TYR A 96 3.60 5.59 -11.91
CA TYR A 96 3.35 4.15 -11.79
C TYR A 96 4.65 3.36 -11.54
N ASN A 97 5.74 3.75 -12.17
CA ASN A 97 7.04 3.07 -11.97
C ASN A 97 7.54 3.24 -10.53
N ASP A 98 7.37 4.43 -9.94
CA ASP A 98 7.79 4.69 -8.55
C ASP A 98 7.06 3.75 -7.57
N ILE A 99 5.73 3.63 -7.72
CA ILE A 99 4.92 2.77 -6.84
C ILE A 99 5.19 1.29 -7.12
N GLN A 100 5.47 0.91 -8.37
CA GLN A 100 5.83 -0.45 -8.75
C GLN A 100 7.15 -0.88 -8.09
N ASP A 101 8.17 -0.01 -8.11
CA ASP A 101 9.46 -0.27 -7.44
C ASP A 101 9.28 -0.46 -5.93
N LEU A 102 8.40 0.33 -5.29
CA LEU A 102 8.08 0.16 -3.87
C LEU A 102 7.35 -1.15 -3.58
N MET A 103 6.41 -1.56 -4.45
CA MET A 103 5.73 -2.84 -4.34
C MET A 103 6.73 -4.00 -4.45
N ASP A 104 7.62 -3.98 -5.44
CA ASP A 104 8.62 -5.03 -5.66
C ASP A 104 9.63 -5.09 -4.50
N SER A 105 10.08 -3.94 -4.00
CA SER A 105 10.94 -3.84 -2.82
C SER A 105 10.27 -4.44 -1.58
N GLY A 106 9.01 -4.08 -1.31
CA GLY A 106 8.27 -4.62 -0.17
C GLY A 106 7.97 -6.11 -0.27
N ASN A 107 7.65 -6.60 -1.48
CA ASN A 107 7.45 -8.03 -1.74
C ASN A 107 8.73 -8.85 -1.53
N LYS A 108 9.88 -8.29 -1.93
CA LYS A 108 11.20 -8.87 -1.65
C LYS A 108 11.48 -8.90 -0.15
N ALA A 109 11.19 -7.82 0.58
CA ALA A 109 11.36 -7.77 2.03
C ALA A 109 10.50 -8.81 2.76
N ARG A 110 9.26 -9.02 2.30
CA ARG A 110 8.34 -10.05 2.82
C ARG A 110 8.87 -11.46 2.59
N THR A 111 9.36 -11.76 1.38
CA THR A 111 9.92 -13.08 1.05
C THR A 111 11.19 -13.41 1.84
N VAL A 112 12.10 -12.44 2.01
CA VAL A 112 13.34 -12.63 2.79
C VAL A 112 13.06 -12.95 4.26
N ALA A 113 11.99 -12.40 4.83
CA ALA A 113 11.53 -12.74 6.17
C ALA A 113 11.16 -14.22 6.28
N ALA A 114 10.50 -14.75 5.24
CA ALA A 114 10.05 -16.15 5.20
C ALA A 114 11.23 -17.14 5.08
N THR A 115 12.29 -16.80 4.33
CA THR A 115 13.45 -17.69 4.15
C THR A 115 14.30 -17.90 5.41
N ASN A 116 14.12 -17.07 6.45
CA ASN A 116 15.04 -17.02 7.59
C ASN A 116 14.63 -17.83 8.83
N MET A 117 13.48 -18.52 8.87
CA MET A 117 13.17 -19.63 9.80
C MET A 117 11.68 -20.03 9.85
N ASN A 118 10.76 -19.37 9.14
CA ASN A 118 9.32 -19.69 9.18
C ASN A 118 8.66 -19.31 7.86
N GLU A 119 7.77 -20.14 7.34
CA GLU A 119 6.90 -19.81 6.21
C GLU A 119 5.94 -18.67 6.63
N THR A 120 6.45 -17.44 6.56
CA THR A 120 5.86 -16.28 7.26
C THR A 120 4.78 -15.61 6.40
N SER A 121 4.88 -15.68 5.07
CA SER A 121 3.91 -15.05 4.16
C SER A 121 2.50 -15.61 4.27
N SER A 122 2.35 -16.88 4.66
CA SER A 122 1.06 -17.52 4.97
C SER A 122 0.53 -17.18 6.36
N ARG A 123 1.40 -16.76 7.29
CA ARG A 123 1.06 -16.54 8.71
C ARG A 123 1.01 -15.06 9.10
N SER A 124 1.29 -14.16 8.16
CA SER A 124 1.27 -12.73 8.36
C SER A 124 0.22 -12.06 7.47
N HIS A 125 -0.29 -10.92 7.93
CA HIS A 125 -1.14 -10.05 7.12
C HIS A 125 -0.26 -9.01 6.44
N ALA A 126 -0.41 -8.85 5.12
CA ALA A 126 0.21 -7.75 4.40
C ALA A 126 -0.82 -6.66 4.12
N VAL A 127 -0.48 -5.43 4.47
CA VAL A 127 -1.35 -4.25 4.32
C VAL A 127 -0.63 -3.22 3.48
N PHE A 128 -1.12 -3.02 2.25
CA PHE A 128 -0.68 -1.97 1.35
C PHE A 128 -1.70 -0.83 1.41
N ASN A 129 -1.29 0.35 1.90
CA ASN A 129 -2.15 1.52 1.93
C ASN A 129 -1.69 2.57 0.93
N ILE A 130 -2.66 3.17 0.26
CA ILE A 130 -2.50 4.35 -0.57
C ILE A 130 -3.30 5.48 0.07
N ILE A 131 -2.65 6.61 0.33
CA ILE A 131 -3.31 7.88 0.64
C ILE A 131 -3.31 8.69 -0.65
N PHE A 132 -4.51 8.90 -1.19
CA PHE A 132 -4.72 9.67 -2.39
C PHE A 132 -5.37 11.01 -2.05
N THR A 133 -4.65 12.09 -2.31
CA THR A 133 -5.11 13.46 -2.05
C THR A 133 -5.35 14.16 -3.37
N GLN A 134 -6.59 14.60 -3.58
CA GLN A 134 -6.98 15.45 -4.69
C GLN A 134 -7.08 16.89 -4.19
N LYS A 135 -6.42 17.83 -4.86
CA LYS A 135 -6.51 19.25 -4.56
C LYS A 135 -7.17 19.95 -5.74
N ARG A 136 -8.27 20.65 -5.46
CA ARG A 136 -9.00 21.45 -6.45
C ARG A 136 -8.84 22.92 -6.10
N HIS A 137 -8.20 23.66 -6.98
CA HIS A 137 -8.13 25.12 -6.93
C HIS A 137 -9.39 25.72 -7.56
N ASP A 138 -10.00 26.67 -6.85
CA ASP A 138 -11.09 27.48 -7.39
C ASP A 138 -10.52 28.84 -7.81
N ALA A 139 -10.53 29.13 -9.10
CA ALA A 139 -9.97 30.35 -9.66
C ALA A 139 -10.77 31.61 -9.28
N GLU A 140 -12.07 31.48 -8.98
CA GLU A 140 -12.93 32.62 -8.63
C GLU A 140 -12.71 33.06 -7.19
N THR A 141 -12.65 32.09 -6.26
CA THR A 141 -12.45 32.38 -4.84
C THR A 141 -10.99 32.35 -4.41
N ASN A 142 -10.09 31.87 -5.28
CA ASN A 142 -8.68 31.59 -4.99
C ASN A 142 -8.47 30.66 -3.78
N ILE A 143 -9.37 29.68 -3.62
CA ILE A 143 -9.34 28.71 -2.51
C ILE A 143 -8.99 27.33 -3.06
N THR A 144 -8.05 26.64 -2.40
CA THR A 144 -7.77 25.23 -2.69
C THR A 144 -8.49 24.35 -1.70
N THR A 145 -9.33 23.43 -2.21
CA THR A 145 -10.00 22.41 -1.41
C THR A 145 -9.29 21.06 -1.56
N GLU A 146 -9.22 20.30 -0.48
CA GLU A 146 -8.58 18.99 -0.47
C GLU A 146 -9.59 17.88 -0.22
N LYS A 147 -9.47 16.78 -0.96
CA LYS A 147 -10.19 15.54 -0.75
C LYS A 147 -9.18 14.42 -0.56
N VAL A 148 -9.14 13.86 0.65
CA VAL A 148 -8.23 12.77 1.01
C VAL A 148 -9.00 11.46 1.02
N SER A 149 -8.47 10.46 0.31
CA SER A 149 -9.01 9.10 0.24
C SER A 149 -7.95 8.11 0.73
N LYS A 150 -8.35 7.18 1.60
CA LYS A 150 -7.49 6.10 2.07
C LYS A 150 -7.94 4.79 1.46
N ILE A 151 -7.07 4.17 0.67
CA ILE A 151 -7.29 2.87 0.02
C ILE A 151 -6.43 1.84 0.75
N SER A 152 -7.05 0.83 1.33
CA SER A 152 -6.35 -0.24 2.07
C SER A 152 -6.56 -1.58 1.36
N LEU A 153 -5.47 -2.13 0.82
CA LEU A 153 -5.42 -3.39 0.11
C LEU A 153 -4.72 -4.41 1.00
N VAL A 154 -5.49 -5.40 1.45
CA VAL A 154 -5.07 -6.33 2.52
C VAL A 154 -5.07 -7.76 2.01
N ASP A 155 -3.91 -8.43 2.10
CA ASP A 155 -3.70 -9.87 1.91
C ASP A 155 -3.56 -10.51 3.30
N LEU A 156 -4.58 -11.25 3.73
CA LEU A 156 -4.63 -11.80 5.08
C LEU A 156 -3.80 -13.10 5.19
N ALA A 157 -3.42 -13.45 6.42
CA ALA A 157 -2.89 -14.77 6.72
C ALA A 157 -3.88 -15.89 6.31
N GLY A 158 -3.36 -17.11 6.17
CA GLY A 158 -4.13 -18.34 6.04
C GLY A 158 -5.15 -18.48 7.16
N SER A 159 -6.32 -19.02 6.82
CA SER A 159 -7.42 -19.22 7.75
C SER A 159 -7.31 -20.52 8.56
N GLU A 160 -6.38 -21.40 8.20
CA GLU A 160 -6.14 -22.70 8.84
C GLU A 160 -5.40 -22.63 10.19
#